data_AF-A0A934ZBC6-F1
#
_entry.id   AF-A0A934ZBC6-F1
#
_cell.length_a   1.000
_cell.length_b   1.000
_cell.length_c   1.000
_cell.angle_alpha   90.00
_cell.angle_beta   90.00
_cell.angle_gamma   90.00
#
_symmetry.space_group_name_H-M   'P 1'
#
loop_
_entity.id
_entity.type
_entity.pdbx_description
1 polymer ?
#
loop_
_entity_poly.entity_id
_entity_poly.type
_entity_poly.pdbx_seq_one_letter_code
_entity_poly.pdbx_strand_id
1 'polypeptide(L)'
;MKKVLAGFTLVELMIVVVILGILAAVAIPAFTRYVKRSKTSEATGNISKIYQGEVSYYNQSSEQSVASFASAGATPSDTPSASKFPAQPTAFTNDSGWSAIGFSVDSPLYYAYTAVADGTSFTATANGDIDGDGVNSTFSRSAALNAGEIQGAQIVITNELE
;
A
#
# COMPACT_ATOMS: atom_id res chain seq x y z
N MET A 1 -32.21 -2.33 -54.57
CA MET A 1 -31.89 -0.98 -54.06
C MET A 1 -30.50 -1.01 -53.45
N LYS A 2 -29.52 -0.30 -54.02
CA LYS A 2 -28.16 -0.19 -53.44
C LYS A 2 -28.20 0.84 -52.31
N LYS A 3 -27.90 0.43 -51.08
CA LYS A 3 -27.68 1.37 -49.98
C LYS A 3 -26.39 2.14 -50.26
N VAL A 4 -26.47 3.46 -50.37
CA VAL A 4 -25.29 4.33 -50.39
C VAL A 4 -24.69 4.28 -48.98
N LEU A 5 -23.46 3.79 -48.82
CA LEU A 5 -22.73 3.97 -47.57
C LEU A 5 -22.39 5.45 -47.43
N ALA A 6 -22.99 6.13 -46.46
CA ALA A 6 -22.57 7.46 -46.04
C ALA A 6 -21.18 7.35 -45.40
N GLY A 7 -20.17 7.95 -46.03
CA GLY A 7 -18.82 8.05 -45.48
C GLY A 7 -18.70 9.22 -44.50
N PHE A 8 -17.74 9.11 -43.58
CA PHE A 8 -17.39 10.17 -42.62
C PHE A 8 -16.62 11.30 -43.32
N THR A 9 -16.89 12.56 -42.98
CA THR A 9 -16.16 13.71 -43.54
C THR A 9 -14.86 13.99 -42.78
N LEU A 10 -13.87 14.57 -43.45
CA LEU A 10 -12.63 15.00 -42.80
C LEU A 10 -12.89 16.07 -41.73
N VAL A 11 -13.88 16.94 -41.95
CA VAL A 11 -14.24 18.00 -40.99
C VAL A 11 -14.81 17.42 -39.71
N GLU A 12 -15.69 16.41 -39.81
CA GLU A 12 -16.22 15.71 -38.64
C GLU A 12 -15.09 15.04 -37.84
N LEU A 13 -14.11 14.45 -38.53
CA LEU A 13 -12.96 13.83 -37.86
C LEU A 13 -12.10 14.87 -37.12
N MET A 14 -11.86 16.03 -37.73
CA MET A 14 -11.07 17.10 -37.11
C MET A 14 -11.71 17.62 -35.82
N ILE A 15 -13.03 17.84 -35.82
CA ILE A 15 -13.74 18.31 -34.62
C ILE A 15 -13.69 17.25 -33.51
N VAL A 16 -13.86 15.97 -33.86
CA VAL A 16 -13.79 14.87 -32.89
C VAL A 16 -12.40 14.81 -32.23
N VAL A 17 -11.33 14.92 -33.01
CA VAL A 17 -9.95 14.91 -32.47
C VAL A 17 -9.69 16.09 -31.55
N VAL A 18 -10.21 17.29 -31.88
CA VAL A 18 -10.08 18.48 -31.02
C VAL A 18 -10.78 18.27 -29.68
N ILE A 19 -12.02 17.76 -29.69
CA ILE A 19 -12.78 17.49 -28.46
C ILE A 19 -12.06 16.41 -27.63
N LEU A 20 -11.58 15.33 -28.26
CA LEU A 20 -10.82 14.28 -27.58
C LEU A 20 -9.51 14.83 -26.96
N GLY A 21 -8.83 15.75 -27.64
CA GLY A 21 -7.62 16.40 -27.12
C GLY A 21 -7.89 17.21 -25.85
N ILE A 22 -8.97 18.00 -25.82
CA ILE A 22 -9.38 18.77 -24.64
C ILE A 22 -9.74 17.84 -23.48
N LEU A 23 -10.52 16.78 -23.74
CA LEU A 23 -10.89 15.80 -22.71
C LEU A 23 -9.66 15.08 -22.15
N ALA A 24 -8.73 14.66 -23.01
CA ALA A 24 -7.50 13.98 -22.60
C ALA A 24 -6.60 14.85 -21.72
N ALA A 25 -6.49 16.16 -22.03
CA ALA A 25 -5.68 17.09 -21.25
C ALA A 25 -6.12 17.21 -19.78
N VAL A 26 -7.42 17.07 -19.50
CA VAL A 26 -7.96 17.09 -18.13
C VAL A 26 -8.02 15.69 -17.53
N ALA A 27 -8.43 14.69 -18.32
CA ALA A 27 -8.66 13.33 -17.84
C ALA A 27 -7.37 12.61 -17.44
N ILE A 28 -6.28 12.75 -18.21
CA ILE A 28 -5.00 12.08 -17.94
C ILE A 28 -4.42 12.48 -16.57
N PRO A 29 -4.20 13.77 -16.24
CA PRO A 29 -3.64 14.12 -14.94
C PRO A 29 -4.55 13.76 -13.77
N ALA A 30 -5.88 13.86 -13.96
CA ALA A 30 -6.85 13.44 -12.95
C ALA A 30 -6.79 11.93 -12.68
N PHE A 31 -6.73 11.12 -13.74
CA PHE A 31 -6.61 9.67 -13.65
C PHE A 31 -5.29 9.26 -12.99
N THR A 32 -4.17 9.88 -13.35
CA THR A 32 -2.87 9.60 -12.71
C THR A 32 -2.89 9.89 -11.22
N ARG A 33 -3.48 11.01 -10.79
CA ARG A 33 -3.66 11.33 -9.36
C ARG A 33 -4.55 10.32 -8.65
N TYR A 34 -5.62 9.86 -9.28
CA TYR A 34 -6.49 8.84 -8.74
C TYR A 34 -5.76 7.51 -8.52
N VAL A 35 -4.99 7.05 -9.51
CA VAL A 35 -4.18 5.83 -9.39
C VAL A 35 -3.14 5.99 -8.27
N LYS A 36 -2.39 7.09 -8.25
CA LYS A 36 -1.41 7.42 -7.20
C LYS A 36 -2.04 7.34 -5.79
N ARG A 37 -3.17 8.00 -5.58
CA ARG A 37 -3.90 7.96 -4.30
C ARG A 37 -4.37 6.55 -3.92
N SER A 38 -4.83 5.77 -4.89
CA SER A 38 -5.24 4.38 -4.67
C SER A 38 -4.06 3.53 -4.17
N LYS A 39 -2.86 3.71 -4.76
CA LYS A 39 -1.63 3.04 -4.32
C LYS A 39 -1.24 3.47 -2.90
N THR A 40 -1.18 4.76 -2.59
CA THR A 40 -0.87 5.27 -1.22
C THR A 40 -1.88 4.77 -0.17
N SER A 41 -3.16 4.69 -0.53
CA SER A 41 -4.21 4.26 0.39
C SER A 41 -4.06 2.79 0.82
N GLU A 42 -3.49 1.93 -0.04
CA GLU A 42 -3.18 0.54 0.30
C GLU A 42 -2.17 0.49 1.46
N ALA A 43 -1.04 1.18 1.32
CA ALA A 43 0.02 1.22 2.34
C ALA A 43 -0.50 1.77 3.67
N THR A 44 -1.16 2.92 3.63
CA THR A 44 -1.69 3.61 4.83
C THR A 44 -2.71 2.73 5.56
N GLY A 45 -3.60 2.07 4.82
CA GLY A 45 -4.62 1.18 5.38
C GLY A 45 -4.02 -0.06 6.01
N ASN A 46 -3.06 -0.69 5.35
CA ASN A 46 -2.41 -1.90 5.86
C ASN A 46 -1.48 -1.61 7.05
N ILE A 47 -0.70 -0.52 7.02
CA ILE A 47 0.09 -0.07 8.18
C ILE A 47 -0.80 0.18 9.40
N SER A 48 -1.99 0.76 9.20
CA SER A 48 -2.94 0.98 10.29
C SER A 48 -3.52 -0.33 10.85
N LYS A 49 -3.71 -1.35 10.02
CA LYS A 49 -4.12 -2.69 10.48
C LYS A 49 -2.99 -3.38 11.25
N ILE A 50 -1.76 -3.32 10.75
CA ILE A 50 -0.57 -3.87 11.44
C ILE A 50 -0.45 -3.23 12.83
N TYR A 51 -0.52 -1.90 12.91
CA TYR A 51 -0.50 -1.18 14.19
C TYR A 51 -1.58 -1.67 15.18
N GLN A 52 -2.81 -1.85 14.71
CA GLN A 52 -3.90 -2.35 15.56
C GLN A 52 -3.66 -3.79 16.00
N GLY A 53 -3.14 -4.63 15.11
CA GLY A 53 -2.74 -6.01 15.40
C GLY A 53 -1.66 -6.06 16.48
N GLU A 54 -0.61 -5.25 16.36
CA GLU A 54 0.46 -5.14 17.37
C GLU A 54 -0.05 -4.67 18.73
N VAL A 55 -0.91 -3.65 18.77
CA VAL A 55 -1.53 -3.18 20.02
C VAL A 55 -2.38 -4.28 20.66
N SER A 56 -3.18 -5.00 19.87
CA SER A 56 -4.01 -6.10 20.36
C SER A 56 -3.14 -7.26 20.87
N TYR A 57 -2.09 -7.61 20.14
CA TYR A 57 -1.16 -8.66 20.51
C TYR A 57 -0.42 -8.33 21.81
N TYR A 58 0.08 -7.10 21.94
CA TYR A 58 0.70 -6.64 23.18
C TYR A 58 -0.24 -6.76 24.38
N ASN A 59 -1.48 -6.29 24.25
CA ASN A 59 -2.45 -6.37 25.35
C ASN A 59 -2.74 -7.83 25.76
N GLN A 60 -2.96 -8.73 24.78
CA GLN A 60 -3.18 -10.15 25.07
C GLN A 60 -1.94 -10.81 25.71
N SER A 61 -0.75 -10.49 25.23
CA SER A 61 0.50 -11.06 25.74
C SER A 61 0.81 -10.55 27.16
N SER A 62 0.42 -9.32 27.48
CA SER A 62 0.55 -8.72 28.81
C SER A 62 -0.33 -9.43 29.86
N GLU A 63 -1.53 -9.88 29.49
CA GLU A 63 -2.39 -10.70 30.36
C GLU A 63 -1.74 -12.05 30.70
N GLN A 64 -0.90 -12.56 29.79
CA GLN A 64 -0.15 -13.81 29.96
C GLN A 64 1.22 -13.59 30.62
N SER A 65 1.48 -12.39 31.16
CA SER A 65 2.75 -11.99 31.78
C SER A 65 3.97 -12.00 30.85
N VAL A 66 3.75 -11.93 29.53
CA VAL A 66 4.80 -11.83 28.50
C VAL A 66 4.48 -10.62 27.63
N ALA A 67 4.67 -9.41 28.14
CA ALA A 67 4.36 -8.19 27.41
C ALA A 67 5.39 -7.97 26.28
N SER A 68 5.01 -8.23 25.03
CA SER A 68 5.90 -8.09 23.87
C SER A 68 5.15 -7.71 22.61
N PHE A 69 5.83 -6.98 21.72
CA PHE A 69 5.40 -6.80 20.33
C PHE A 69 5.91 -7.94 19.45
N ALA A 70 5.22 -8.18 18.33
CA ALA A 70 5.64 -9.19 17.38
C ALA A 70 6.66 -8.60 16.38
N SER A 71 7.49 -9.46 15.81
CA SER A 71 8.32 -9.10 14.65
C SER A 71 7.97 -10.03 13.51
N ALA A 72 7.79 -9.45 12.33
CA ALA A 72 7.38 -10.14 11.13
C ALA A 72 8.24 -9.70 9.94
N GLY A 73 8.70 -10.68 9.17
CA GLY A 73 9.61 -10.47 8.05
C GLY A 73 8.96 -9.73 6.88
N ALA A 74 9.80 -9.21 5.99
CA ALA A 74 9.34 -8.56 4.76
C ALA A 74 8.45 -9.52 3.96
N THR A 75 7.19 -9.14 3.77
CA THR A 75 6.21 -9.93 3.04
C THR A 75 5.45 -9.04 2.04
N PRO A 76 5.58 -9.30 0.72
CA PRO A 76 6.54 -10.23 0.09
C PRO A 76 8.00 -9.94 0.46
N SER A 77 8.87 -10.95 0.32
CA SER A 77 10.31 -10.83 0.60
C SER A 77 11.02 -9.86 -0.36
N ASP A 78 10.52 -9.79 -1.59
CA ASP A 78 10.98 -8.83 -2.58
C ASP A 78 10.12 -7.57 -2.51
N THR A 79 10.76 -6.42 -2.70
CA THR A 79 10.03 -5.14 -2.78
C THR A 79 9.31 -5.06 -4.13
N PRO A 80 7.97 -4.88 -4.16
CA PRO A 80 7.26 -4.70 -5.42
C PRO A 80 7.74 -3.44 -6.11
N SER A 81 7.98 -3.53 -7.42
CA SER A 81 8.32 -2.39 -8.27
C SER A 81 7.06 -1.86 -8.99
N ALA A 82 7.17 -1.40 -10.24
CA ALA A 82 6.09 -0.73 -10.97
C ALA A 82 4.80 -1.57 -11.13
N SER A 83 4.90 -2.89 -10.99
CA SER A 83 3.78 -3.83 -11.06
C SER A 83 3.48 -4.45 -9.70
N LYS A 84 2.21 -4.81 -9.49
CA LYS A 84 1.79 -5.50 -8.28
C LYS A 84 2.50 -6.83 -8.11
N PHE A 85 2.93 -7.11 -6.90
CA PHE A 85 3.31 -8.46 -6.50
C PHE A 85 2.06 -9.34 -6.40
N PRO A 86 2.11 -10.62 -6.81
CA PRO A 86 1.00 -11.54 -6.62
C PRO A 86 0.60 -11.63 -5.15
N ALA A 87 -0.68 -11.95 -4.88
CA ALA A 87 -1.13 -12.22 -3.52
C ALA A 87 -0.32 -13.39 -2.92
N GLN A 88 0.12 -13.24 -1.67
CA GLN A 88 0.92 -14.25 -0.95
C GLN A 88 0.32 -14.51 0.44
N PRO A 89 -0.97 -14.92 0.55
CA PRO A 89 -1.62 -15.08 1.85
C PRO A 89 -0.90 -16.10 2.74
N THR A 90 -0.34 -17.15 2.13
CA THR A 90 0.42 -18.18 2.83
C THR A 90 1.75 -17.66 3.40
N ALA A 91 2.38 -16.67 2.76
CA ALA A 91 3.61 -16.07 3.28
C ALA A 91 3.33 -15.31 4.57
N PHE A 92 2.20 -14.61 4.65
CA PHE A 92 1.75 -13.98 5.90
C PHE A 92 1.42 -15.04 6.97
N THR A 93 0.65 -16.08 6.65
CA THR A 93 0.25 -17.06 7.69
C THR A 93 1.39 -17.94 8.19
N ASN A 94 2.45 -18.13 7.40
CA ASN A 94 3.62 -18.94 7.78
C ASN A 94 4.66 -18.16 8.60
N ASP A 95 4.62 -16.84 8.58
CA ASP A 95 5.43 -16.00 9.45
C ASP A 95 4.75 -15.92 10.83
N SER A 96 5.50 -16.27 11.87
CA SER A 96 4.97 -16.30 13.24
C SER A 96 4.55 -14.92 13.74
N GLY A 97 5.19 -13.85 13.28
CA GLY A 97 4.85 -12.48 13.67
C GLY A 97 3.56 -12.02 13.02
N TRP A 98 3.42 -12.22 11.71
CA TRP A 98 2.16 -11.89 11.01
C TRP A 98 0.98 -12.68 11.55
N SER A 99 1.19 -13.98 11.82
CA SER A 99 0.20 -14.84 12.45
C SER A 99 -0.17 -14.36 13.86
N ALA A 100 0.82 -13.97 14.68
CA ALA A 100 0.61 -13.47 16.03
C ALA A 100 -0.26 -12.20 16.09
N ILE A 101 -0.07 -11.27 15.14
CA ILE A 101 -0.85 -10.03 15.08
C ILE A 101 -2.14 -10.16 14.25
N GLY A 102 -2.38 -11.32 13.64
CA GLY A 102 -3.56 -11.58 12.81
C GLY A 102 -3.60 -10.76 11.52
N PHE A 103 -2.45 -10.42 10.95
CA PHE A 103 -2.37 -9.65 9.70
C PHE A 103 -2.11 -10.54 8.50
N SER A 104 -2.94 -10.41 7.46
CA SER A 104 -2.72 -11.01 6.15
C SER A 104 -3.32 -10.14 5.05
N VAL A 105 -2.81 -10.31 3.82
CA VAL A 105 -3.37 -9.66 2.63
C VAL A 105 -3.59 -10.69 1.51
N ASP A 106 -4.85 -10.85 1.11
CA ASP A 106 -5.27 -11.84 0.11
C ASP A 106 -5.36 -11.26 -1.32
N SER A 107 -4.92 -10.02 -1.52
CA SER A 107 -4.94 -9.30 -2.80
C SER A 107 -3.55 -8.99 -3.29
N PRO A 108 -3.35 -8.77 -4.62
CA PRO A 108 -2.08 -8.33 -5.15
C PRO A 108 -1.62 -6.99 -4.54
N LEU A 109 -0.33 -6.91 -4.22
CA LEU A 109 0.27 -5.90 -3.34
C LEU A 109 1.13 -4.90 -4.12
N TYR A 110 1.07 -3.62 -3.75
CA TYR A 110 2.02 -2.60 -4.23
C TYR A 110 3.24 -2.42 -3.30
N TYR A 111 3.18 -2.95 -2.07
CA TYR A 111 4.22 -2.77 -1.07
C TYR A 111 4.57 -4.10 -0.39
N ALA A 112 5.83 -4.25 -0.01
CA ALA A 112 6.29 -5.22 0.97
C ALA A 112 6.12 -4.64 2.38
N TYR A 113 5.51 -5.40 3.27
CA TYR A 113 5.26 -5.00 4.65
C TYR A 113 6.25 -5.69 5.59
N THR A 114 6.67 -5.00 6.64
CA THR A 114 7.51 -5.52 7.73
C THR A 114 7.00 -4.97 9.06
N ALA A 115 7.12 -5.74 10.14
CA ALA A 115 6.96 -5.25 11.50
C ALA A 115 8.21 -5.63 12.29
N VAL A 116 8.90 -4.65 12.88
CA VAL A 116 10.13 -4.89 13.65
C VAL A 116 9.92 -4.37 15.06
N ALA A 117 10.05 -5.26 16.04
CA ALA A 117 9.97 -4.93 17.46
C ALA A 117 11.37 -4.91 18.10
N ASP A 118 11.59 -4.01 19.06
CA ASP A 118 12.82 -3.94 19.88
C ASP A 118 12.61 -4.29 21.36
N GLY A 119 11.46 -4.90 21.67
CA GLY A 119 11.02 -5.23 23.02
C GLY A 119 10.07 -4.17 23.59
N THR A 120 10.43 -2.89 23.56
CA THR A 120 9.57 -1.80 24.08
C THR A 120 8.93 -0.95 23.01
N SER A 121 9.33 -1.12 21.76
CA SER A 121 8.75 -0.45 20.62
C SER A 121 8.55 -1.41 19.45
N PHE A 122 7.72 -0.99 18.50
CA PHE A 122 7.65 -1.61 17.20
C PHE A 122 7.59 -0.56 16.10
N THR A 123 8.05 -0.93 14.92
CA THR A 123 7.93 -0.15 13.69
C THR A 123 7.35 -1.01 12.59
N ALA A 124 6.17 -0.63 12.10
CA ALA A 124 5.59 -1.18 10.88
C ALA A 124 6.08 -0.35 9.69
N THR A 125 6.54 -1.01 8.63
CA THR A 125 7.03 -0.34 7.41
C THR A 125 6.43 -1.00 6.18
N ALA A 126 6.08 -0.19 5.19
CA ALA A 126 5.66 -0.61 3.86
C ALA A 126 6.61 0.03 2.84
N ASN A 127 7.25 -0.79 2.01
CA ASN A 127 8.20 -0.37 0.99
C ASN A 127 7.73 -0.83 -0.40
N GLY A 128 7.76 0.06 -1.38
CA GLY A 128 7.42 -0.24 -2.77
C GLY A 128 8.05 0.77 -3.72
N ASP A 129 8.59 0.31 -4.84
CA ASP A 129 9.15 1.12 -5.93
C ASP A 129 8.04 1.35 -6.98
N ILE A 130 7.17 2.30 -6.70
CA ILE A 130 5.83 2.36 -7.31
C ILE A 130 5.85 2.80 -8.79
N ASP A 131 6.90 3.49 -9.20
CA ASP A 131 7.15 4.03 -10.53
C ASP A 131 8.30 3.33 -11.27
N GLY A 132 9.07 2.49 -10.58
CA GLY A 132 10.09 1.63 -11.20
C GLY A 132 11.45 2.30 -11.38
N ASP A 133 11.71 3.39 -10.65
CA ASP A 133 12.95 4.16 -10.75
C ASP A 133 14.07 3.63 -9.84
N GLY A 134 13.74 2.65 -8.98
CA GLY A 134 14.66 2.03 -8.03
C GLY A 134 14.73 2.74 -6.67
N VAL A 135 13.92 3.77 -6.45
CA VAL A 135 13.74 4.46 -5.18
C VAL A 135 12.42 4.01 -4.54
N ASN A 136 12.51 3.46 -3.33
CA ASN A 136 11.32 3.02 -2.63
C ASN A 136 10.53 4.21 -2.08
N SER A 137 9.22 4.22 -2.33
CA SER A 137 8.24 4.89 -1.48
C SER A 137 8.10 4.11 -0.18
N THR A 138 8.35 4.78 0.94
CA THR A 138 8.33 4.17 2.27
C THR A 138 7.26 4.82 3.14
N PHE A 139 6.40 3.98 3.73
CA PHE A 139 5.44 4.38 4.75
C PHE A 139 5.80 3.66 6.04
N SER A 140 6.06 4.40 7.11
CA SER A 140 6.37 3.80 8.41
C SER A 140 5.49 4.35 9.51
N ARG A 141 5.18 3.50 10.48
CA ARG A 141 4.50 3.89 11.72
C ARG A 141 5.12 3.15 12.88
N SER A 142 5.55 3.91 13.87
CA SER A 142 6.15 3.35 15.08
C SER A 142 5.25 3.56 16.29
N ALA A 143 5.38 2.70 17.28
CA ALA A 143 4.82 2.88 18.60
C ALA A 143 5.84 2.45 19.65
N ALA A 144 5.78 3.07 20.83
CA ALA A 144 6.62 2.72 21.95
C ALA A 144 5.82 2.66 23.24
N LEU A 145 6.27 1.84 24.19
CA LEU A 145 5.75 1.78 25.54
C LEU A 145 6.34 2.93 26.36
N ASN A 146 5.46 3.80 26.84
CA ASN A 146 5.81 4.87 27.76
C ASN A 146 4.94 4.73 29.01
N ALA A 147 5.59 4.48 30.15
CA ALA A 147 4.92 4.30 31.45
C ALA A 147 3.80 3.23 31.46
N GLY A 148 3.95 2.16 30.66
CA GLY A 148 2.99 1.06 30.58
C GLY A 148 1.87 1.24 29.56
N GLU A 149 1.82 2.39 28.87
CA GLU A 149 0.87 2.65 27.78
C GLU A 149 1.57 2.67 26.43
N ILE A 150 0.90 2.16 25.39
CA ILE A 150 1.39 2.23 24.01
C ILE A 150 1.11 3.61 23.43
N GLN A 151 2.17 4.32 23.04
CA GLN A 151 2.07 5.61 22.35
C GLN A 151 2.46 5.43 20.88
N GLY A 152 1.48 5.55 19.99
CA GLY A 152 1.67 5.47 18.54
C GLY A 152 2.01 6.82 17.92
N ALA A 153 3.00 6.83 17.03
CA ALA A 153 3.29 7.97 16.16
C ALA A 153 2.31 8.03 14.98
N GLN A 154 2.27 9.21 14.34
CA GLN A 154 1.65 9.38 13.02
C GLN A 154 2.44 8.58 11.96
N ILE A 155 1.78 8.29 10.84
CA ILE A 155 2.46 7.65 9.71
C ILE A 155 3.45 8.66 9.11
N VAL A 156 4.70 8.25 9.00
CA VAL A 156 5.77 8.98 8.31
C VAL A 156 5.85 8.45 6.90
N ILE A 157 5.85 9.34 5.92
CA ILE A 157 5.94 9.01 4.50
C ILE A 157 7.24 9.59 3.96
N THR A 158 8.02 8.77 3.26
CA THR A 158 9.27 9.17 2.60
C THR A 158 9.19 8.79 1.12
N ASN A 159 9.62 9.69 0.24
CA ASN A 159 9.59 9.53 -1.22
C ASN A 159 8.20 9.14 -1.72
N GLU A 160 7.15 9.85 -1.27
CA GLU A 160 5.77 9.54 -1.66
C GLU A 160 5.57 9.81 -3.15
N LEU A 161 5.68 8.77 -3.98
CA LEU A 161 5.35 8.84 -5.40
C LEU A 161 6.05 10.01 -6.13
N GLU A 162 7.26 10.39 -5.66
CA GLU A 162 8.21 11.15 -6.48
C GLU A 162 8.47 10.38 -7.78
#